data_AF-A0A4Q4U9A5-F1
#
_entry.id   AF-A0A4Q4U9A5-F1
#
_cell.length_a   1.000
_cell.length_b   1.000
_cell.length_c   1.000
_cell.angle_alpha   90.00
_cell.angle_beta   90.00
_cell.angle_gamma   90.00
#
_symmetry.space_group_name_H-M   'P 1'
#
loop_
_entity.id
_entity.type
_entity.pdbx_description
1 polymer ?
#
loop_
_entity_poly.entity_id
_entity_poly.type
_entity_poly.pdbx_seq_one_letter_code
_entity_poly.pdbx_strand_id
1 'polypeptide(L)'
;MALNTLQAAVVTCAESITILHLLHSVPEQPSSNPVIDYQSRRTGHTLSFDREWGLASTVAFLARTTDDPNYVPAVCIEEIPEPACLQVLLAVNKARPEDGNQVLASLKERFHQIFALLALEYLIR
;
A
#
# COMPACT_ATOMS: atom_id res chain seq x y z
N MET A 1 31.29 -26.20 28.79
CA MET A 1 30.83 -26.97 27.60
C MET A 1 29.85 -26.18 26.71
N ALA A 2 28.95 -25.35 27.25
CA ALA A 2 27.94 -24.60 26.46
C ALA A 2 28.49 -23.45 25.56
N LEU A 3 29.68 -22.92 25.85
CA LEU A 3 30.30 -21.84 25.06
C LEU A 3 30.73 -22.32 23.66
N ASN A 4 31.23 -23.55 23.57
CA ASN A 4 31.73 -24.13 22.33
C ASN A 4 30.60 -24.47 21.35
N THR A 5 29.42 -24.83 21.86
CA THR A 5 28.22 -25.11 21.04
C THR A 5 27.60 -23.84 20.47
N LEU A 6 27.61 -22.74 21.24
CA LEU A 6 27.15 -21.44 20.74
C LEU A 6 28.07 -20.92 19.63
N GLN A 7 29.39 -21.06 19.82
CA GLN A 7 30.37 -20.65 18.82
C GLN A 7 30.27 -21.48 17.54
N ALA A 8 30.07 -22.79 17.65
CA ALA A 8 29.81 -23.65 16.49
C ALA A 8 28.54 -23.24 15.73
N ALA A 9 27.45 -22.93 16.45
CA ALA A 9 26.20 -22.49 15.83
C ALA A 9 26.34 -21.14 15.09
N VAL A 10 27.10 -20.19 15.65
CA VAL A 10 27.39 -18.90 15.00
C VAL A 10 28.19 -19.10 13.72
N VAL A 11 29.20 -19.99 13.74
CA VAL A 11 30.02 -20.30 12.56
C VAL A 11 29.16 -20.96 11.47
N THR A 12 28.36 -21.97 11.81
CA THR A 12 27.47 -22.63 10.83
C THR A 12 26.44 -21.67 10.24
N CYS A 13 25.93 -20.73 11.05
CA CYS A 13 25.02 -19.69 10.57
C CYS A 13 25.72 -18.75 9.58
N ALA A 14 26.93 -18.29 9.90
CA ALA A 14 27.72 -17.44 9.00
C ALA A 14 28.08 -18.14 7.69
N GLU A 15 28.43 -19.43 7.74
CA GLU A 15 28.69 -20.26 6.55
C GLU A 15 27.44 -20.38 5.67
N SER A 16 26.29 -20.65 6.30
CA SER A 16 25.01 -20.77 5.60
C SER A 16 24.62 -19.45 4.92
N ILE A 17 24.76 -18.32 5.62
CA ILE A 17 24.53 -16.97 5.06
C ILE A 17 25.48 -16.72 3.88
N THR A 18 26.76 -17.06 4.02
CA THR A 18 27.77 -16.83 2.97
C THR A 18 27.49 -17.67 1.72
N ILE A 19 27.13 -18.95 1.88
CA ILE A 19 26.78 -19.83 0.76
C ILE A 19 25.51 -19.32 0.06
N LEU A 20 24.49 -18.93 0.82
CA LEU A 20 23.27 -18.36 0.24
C LEU A 20 23.55 -17.05 -0.52
N HIS A 21 24.45 -16.21 -0.01
CA HIS A 21 24.87 -14.98 -0.68
C HIS A 21 25.68 -15.22 -1.96
N LEU A 22 26.44 -16.33 -2.02
CA LEU A 22 27.18 -16.74 -3.22
C LEU A 22 26.26 -17.35 -4.30
N LEU A 23 25.29 -18.15 -3.87
CA LEU A 23 24.40 -18.90 -4.77
C LEU A 23 23.22 -18.07 -5.28
N HIS A 24 22.86 -16.98 -4.59
CA HIS A 24 21.75 -16.12 -4.96
C HIS A 24 22.26 -14.71 -5.22
N SER A 25 21.85 -14.12 -6.35
CA SER A 25 21.98 -12.68 -6.54
C SER A 25 21.16 -11.98 -5.45
N VAL A 26 21.83 -11.45 -4.43
CA VAL A 26 21.17 -10.57 -3.48
C VAL A 26 20.66 -9.37 -4.27
N PRO A 27 19.35 -9.05 -4.22
CA PRO A 27 18.83 -7.87 -4.87
C PRO A 27 19.63 -6.66 -4.44
N GLU A 28 19.97 -5.77 -5.38
CA GLU A 28 20.62 -4.52 -5.04
C GLU A 28 19.85 -3.85 -3.90
N GLN A 29 20.59 -3.32 -2.92
CA GLN A 29 19.99 -2.58 -1.83
C GLN A 29 19.06 -1.52 -2.44
N PRO A 30 17.79 -1.43 -2.00
CA PRO A 30 16.85 -0.50 -2.59
C PRO A 30 17.46 0.90 -2.57
N SER A 31 17.43 1.57 -3.73
CA SER A 31 17.94 2.93 -3.82
C SER A 31 17.18 3.79 -2.81
N SER A 32 17.92 4.63 -2.10
CA SER A 32 17.29 5.65 -1.27
C SER A 32 16.43 6.51 -2.19
N ASN A 33 15.13 6.54 -1.93
CA ASN A 33 14.21 7.48 -2.57
C ASN A 33 14.08 8.67 -1.63
N PRO A 34 14.99 9.67 -1.70
CA PRO A 34 14.85 10.85 -0.87
C PRO A 34 13.50 11.48 -1.21
N VAL A 35 12.71 11.75 -0.18
CA VAL A 35 11.50 12.55 -0.33
C VAL A 35 11.97 13.96 -0.69
N ILE A 36 12.02 14.26 -1.99
CA ILE A 36 12.37 15.58 -2.49
C ILE A 36 11.29 16.53 -1.99
N ASP A 37 11.69 17.36 -1.04
CA ASP A 37 10.97 18.49 -0.45
C ASP A 37 9.44 18.46 -0.60
N TYR A 38 8.78 17.98 0.46
CA TYR A 38 7.33 18.02 0.64
C TYR A 38 6.73 19.41 0.39
N GLN A 39 7.52 20.49 0.54
CA GLN A 39 7.04 21.85 0.35
C GLN A 39 6.78 22.20 -1.11
N SER A 40 7.47 21.56 -2.06
CA SER A 40 7.27 21.81 -3.50
C SER A 40 5.90 21.35 -4.03
N ARG A 41 5.22 20.44 -3.31
CA ARG A 41 3.86 19.97 -3.64
C ARG A 41 2.75 20.78 -2.96
N ARG A 42 3.06 21.73 -2.07
CA ARG A 42 2.03 22.49 -1.33
C ARG A 42 1.18 23.43 -2.17
N THR A 43 1.53 23.68 -3.43
CA THR A 43 0.73 24.50 -4.32
C THR A 43 -0.40 23.66 -4.92
N GLY A 44 -1.44 23.35 -4.13
CA GLY A 44 -2.68 22.74 -4.64
C GLY A 44 -3.40 21.75 -3.72
N HIS A 45 -2.80 21.29 -2.61
CA HIS A 45 -3.42 20.34 -1.68
C HIS A 45 -3.98 21.05 -0.44
N THR A 46 -5.25 20.81 -0.12
CA THR A 46 -5.91 21.31 1.11
C THR A 46 -5.60 20.42 2.30
N LEU A 47 -5.34 19.13 2.08
CA LEU A 47 -4.99 18.19 3.15
C LEU A 47 -3.50 18.22 3.50
N SER A 48 -3.19 18.13 4.80
CA SER A 48 -1.84 17.83 5.26
C SER A 48 -1.46 16.39 4.91
N PHE A 49 -0.18 16.12 4.67
CA PHE A 49 0.30 14.77 4.38
C PHE A 49 -0.18 13.71 5.38
N ASP A 50 -0.14 13.98 6.68
CA ASP A 50 -0.56 13.00 7.70
C ASP A 50 -2.05 12.60 7.54
N ARG A 51 -2.89 13.54 7.06
CA ARG A 51 -4.29 13.28 6.75
C ARG A 51 -4.44 12.50 5.46
N GLU A 52 -3.72 12.87 4.41
CA GLU A 52 -3.70 12.13 3.15
C GLU A 52 -3.25 10.68 3.38
N TRP A 53 -2.17 10.50 4.14
CA TRP A 53 -1.63 9.20 4.49
C TRP A 53 -2.62 8.39 5.34
N GLY A 54 -3.25 9.00 6.34
CA GLY A 54 -4.26 8.34 7.17
C GLY A 54 -5.48 7.89 6.35
N LEU A 55 -5.97 8.75 5.45
CA LEU A 55 -7.05 8.42 4.53
C LEU A 55 -6.64 7.30 3.56
N ALA A 56 -5.49 7.43 2.90
CA ALA A 56 -4.99 6.45 1.95
C ALA A 56 -4.79 5.09 2.61
N SER A 57 -4.21 5.06 3.80
CA SER A 57 -4.01 3.83 4.58
C SER A 57 -5.34 3.18 4.97
N THR A 58 -6.31 3.98 5.41
CA THR A 58 -7.64 3.49 5.80
C THR A 58 -8.39 2.92 4.60
N VAL A 59 -8.41 3.65 3.47
CA VAL A 59 -9.08 3.20 2.25
C VAL A 59 -8.37 1.98 1.67
N ALA A 60 -7.03 1.93 1.67
CA ALA A 60 -6.28 0.75 1.24
C ALA A 60 -6.58 -0.49 2.10
N PHE A 61 -6.70 -0.32 3.42
CA PHE A 61 -7.10 -1.38 4.32
C PHE A 61 -8.51 -1.90 3.99
N LEU A 62 -9.47 -1.00 3.76
CA LEU A 62 -10.85 -1.38 3.39
C LEU A 62 -10.96 -1.99 1.99
N ALA A 63 -10.05 -1.64 1.09
CA ALA A 63 -10.02 -2.15 -0.27
C ALA A 63 -9.57 -3.62 -0.33
N ARG A 64 -8.92 -4.16 0.69
CA ARG A 64 -8.54 -5.57 0.69
C ARG A 64 -9.79 -6.46 0.84
N THR A 65 -10.22 -7.05 -0.27
CA THR A 65 -11.45 -7.86 -0.34
C THR A 65 -11.19 -9.34 -0.51
N THR A 66 -10.06 -9.73 -1.09
CA THR A 66 -9.66 -11.12 -1.31
C THR A 66 -8.19 -11.31 -0.96
N ASP A 67 -7.80 -12.55 -0.66
CA ASP A 67 -6.40 -12.96 -0.54
C ASP A 67 -5.87 -13.53 -1.87
N ASP A 68 -6.53 -13.23 -3.00
CA ASP A 68 -6.09 -13.69 -4.33
C ASP A 68 -4.96 -12.78 -4.84
N PRO A 69 -3.72 -13.31 -5.00
CA PRO A 69 -2.58 -12.50 -5.46
C PRO A 69 -2.73 -12.01 -6.91
N ASN A 70 -3.67 -12.57 -7.69
CA ASN A 70 -3.94 -12.12 -9.05
C ASN A 70 -4.84 -10.88 -9.11
N TYR A 71 -5.47 -10.48 -7.99
CA TYR A 71 -6.42 -9.37 -7.92
C TYR A 71 -6.20 -8.47 -6.70
N VAL A 72 -4.94 -8.23 -6.36
CA VAL A 72 -4.51 -7.24 -5.37
C VAL A 72 -4.96 -5.83 -5.78
N PRO A 73 -5.77 -5.16 -4.95
CA PRO A 73 -6.23 -3.81 -5.21
C PRO A 73 -5.15 -2.77 -4.85
N ALA A 74 -5.08 -1.73 -5.66
CA ALA A 74 -4.34 -0.51 -5.40
C ALA A 74 -5.32 0.66 -5.30
N VAL A 75 -5.05 1.56 -4.35
CA VAL A 75 -5.88 2.73 -4.08
C VAL A 75 -5.04 3.98 -4.23
N CYS A 76 -5.57 4.98 -4.90
CA CYS A 76 -5.04 6.33 -4.91
C CYS A 76 -6.12 7.31 -4.44
N ILE A 77 -5.72 8.33 -3.68
CA ILE A 77 -6.58 9.45 -3.30
C ILE A 77 -6.05 10.68 -4.01
N GLU A 78 -6.92 11.32 -4.77
CA GLU A 78 -6.63 12.55 -5.49
C GLU A 78 -7.54 13.66 -4.97
N GLU A 79 -6.96 14.82 -4.73
CA GLU A 79 -7.72 16.01 -4.36
C GLU A 79 -8.02 16.82 -5.62
N ILE A 80 -9.30 17.04 -5.88
CA ILE A 80 -9.77 17.87 -6.98
C ILE A 80 -10.13 19.25 -6.39
N PRO A 81 -9.49 20.34 -6.85
CA PRO A 81 -9.74 21.67 -6.30
C PRO A 81 -11.09 22.25 -6.76
N GLU A 82 -11.54 21.91 -7.98
CA GLU A 82 -12.78 22.41 -8.58
C GLU A 82 -13.53 21.29 -9.33
N PRO A 83 -14.65 20.78 -8.80
CA PRO A 83 -15.21 21.05 -7.48
C PRO A 83 -14.32 20.49 -6.37
N ALA A 84 -14.33 21.13 -5.20
CA ALA A 84 -13.57 20.69 -4.03
C ALA A 84 -14.07 19.30 -3.56
N CYS A 85 -13.37 18.24 -3.95
CA CYS A 85 -13.69 16.88 -3.56
C CYS A 85 -12.46 15.98 -3.51
N LEU A 86 -12.60 14.85 -2.82
CA LEU A 86 -11.61 13.78 -2.82
C LEU A 86 -12.09 12.67 -3.74
N GLN A 87 -11.29 12.36 -4.75
CA GLN A 87 -11.52 11.23 -5.64
C GLN A 87 -10.73 10.01 -5.13
N VAL A 88 -11.41 8.87 -5.04
CA VAL A 88 -10.78 7.58 -4.75
C VAL A 88 -10.68 6.81 -6.05
N LEU A 89 -9.46 6.57 -6.51
CA LEU A 89 -9.15 5.77 -7.68
C LEU A 89 -8.80 4.35 -7.25
N LEU A 90 -9.42 3.38 -7.92
CA LEU A 90 -9.23 1.96 -7.65
C LEU A 90 -8.62 1.29 -8.87
N ALA A 91 -7.57 0.52 -8.66
CA ALA A 91 -6.97 -0.35 -9.64
C ALA A 91 -6.81 -1.75 -9.04
N VAL A 92 -6.71 -2.75 -9.90
CA VAL A 92 -6.45 -4.13 -9.52
C VAL A 92 -5.41 -4.66 -10.50
N ASN A 93 -4.39 -5.38 -10.02
CA ASN A 93 -3.46 -6.05 -10.93
C ASN A 93 -4.23 -7.06 -11.78
N LYS A 94 -3.91 -7.12 -13.07
CA LYS A 94 -4.63 -7.96 -14.02
C LYS A 94 -3.71 -8.43 -15.14
N ALA A 95 -3.90 -9.66 -15.59
CA ALA A 95 -3.14 -10.21 -16.71
C ALA A 95 -3.72 -9.75 -18.05
N ARG A 96 -5.06 -9.69 -18.16
CA ARG A 96 -5.79 -9.18 -19.33
C ARG A 96 -6.68 -7.99 -18.96
N PRO A 97 -7.06 -7.14 -19.93
CA PRO A 97 -7.92 -5.98 -19.68
C PRO A 97 -9.25 -6.31 -19.00
N GLU A 98 -9.85 -7.44 -19.34
CA GLU A 98 -11.14 -7.93 -18.81
C GLU A 98 -11.06 -8.60 -17.43
N ASP A 99 -9.86 -9.02 -17.00
CA ASP A 99 -9.67 -9.68 -15.71
C ASP A 99 -9.88 -8.69 -14.56
N GLY A 100 -10.44 -9.17 -13.44
CA GLY A 100 -10.64 -8.36 -12.24
C GLY A 100 -11.79 -7.34 -12.32
N ASN A 101 -12.54 -7.26 -13.43
CA ASN A 101 -13.70 -6.37 -13.56
C ASN A 101 -14.76 -6.61 -12.48
N GLN A 102 -15.02 -7.87 -12.12
CA GLN A 102 -15.95 -8.21 -11.04
C GLN A 102 -15.43 -7.73 -9.67
N VAL A 103 -14.12 -7.85 -9.43
CA VAL A 103 -13.47 -7.38 -8.20
C VAL A 103 -13.56 -5.86 -8.10
N LEU A 104 -13.24 -5.14 -9.18
CA LEU A 104 -13.37 -3.68 -9.25
C LEU A 104 -14.81 -3.21 -9.06
N ALA A 105 -15.79 -3.89 -9.69
CA ALA A 105 -17.20 -3.56 -9.52
C ALA A 105 -17.67 -3.74 -8.07
N SER A 106 -17.31 -4.86 -7.45
CA SER A 106 -17.62 -5.13 -6.04
C SER A 106 -16.96 -4.11 -5.10
N LEU A 107 -15.69 -3.77 -5.35
CA LEU A 107 -14.98 -2.74 -4.59
C LEU A 107 -15.66 -1.38 -4.69
N LYS A 108 -16.00 -0.97 -5.90
CA LYS A 108 -16.70 0.29 -6.15
C LYS A 108 -18.02 0.36 -5.41
N GLU A 109 -18.82 -0.70 -5.45
CA GLU A 109 -20.10 -0.75 -4.75
C GLU A 109 -19.93 -0.67 -3.23
N ARG A 110 -19.00 -1.43 -2.67
CA ARG A 110 -18.70 -1.39 -1.23
C ARG A 110 -18.24 -0.01 -0.75
N PHE A 111 -17.33 0.62 -1.50
CA PHE A 111 -16.91 1.98 -1.17
C PHE A 111 -18.04 2.99 -1.28
N HIS A 112 -18.90 2.85 -2.29
CA HIS A 112 -20.08 3.70 -2.42
C HIS A 112 -21.01 3.56 -1.21
N GLN A 113 -21.25 2.34 -0.72
CA GLN A 113 -22.04 2.09 0.48
C GLN A 113 -21.40 2.71 1.73
N ILE A 114 -20.09 2.53 1.93
CA ILE A 114 -19.36 3.11 3.08
C ILE A 114 -19.43 4.64 3.04
N PHE A 115 -19.14 5.26 1.89
CA PHE A 115 -19.14 6.71 1.78
C PHE A 115 -20.56 7.29 1.89
N ALA A 116 -21.58 6.58 1.41
CA ALA A 116 -22.97 6.98 1.62
C ALA A 116 -23.35 6.96 3.11
N LEU A 117 -22.96 5.91 3.85
CA LEU A 117 -23.19 5.82 5.29
C LEU A 117 -22.49 6.96 6.05
N LEU A 118 -21.23 7.23 5.72
CA LEU A 118 -20.47 8.32 6.33
C LEU A 118 -21.07 9.69 5.99
N ALA A 119 -21.56 9.90 4.76
CA ALA A 119 -22.21 11.16 4.37
C ALA A 119 -23.54 11.38 5.11
N LEU A 120 -24.31 10.31 5.37
CA LEU A 120 -25.57 10.35 6.11
C LEU A 120 -25.39 10.79 7.57
N GLU A 121 -24.30 10.41 8.23
CA GLU A 121 -24.02 10.84 9.61
C GLU A 121 -23.81 12.36 9.76
N TYR A 122 -23.38 13.06 8.70
CA TYR A 122 -23.22 14.52 8.71
C TYR A 122 -24.52 15.30 8.50
N LEU A 123 -25.62 14.64 8.11
CA LEU A 123 -26.92 15.29 7.85
C LEU A 123 -27.90 15.16 9.01
N ILE A 124 -27.56 14.36 10.03
CA ILE A 124 -28.38 14.09 11.23
C ILE A 124 -27.78 14.76 12.50
N ARG A 125 -26.67 15.50 12.33
CA ARG A 125 -26.09 16.39 13.35
C ARG A 125 -26.28 17.85 12.95
#